data_AF-A0A7C9E9T9-F1
#
_entry.id   AF-A0A7C9E9T9-F1
#
_cell.length_a   1.000
_cell.length_b   1.000
_cell.length_c   1.000
_cell.angle_alpha   90.00
_cell.angle_beta   90.00
_cell.angle_gamma   90.00
#
_symmetry.space_group_name_H-M   'P 1'
#
loop_
_entity.id
_entity.type
_entity.pdbx_description
1 polymer ?
#
loop_
_entity_poly.entity_id
_entity_poly.type
_entity_poly.pdbx_seq_one_letter_code
_entity_poly.pdbx_strand_id
1 'polypeptide(L)'
;MIQLLFLVLFVEAVVAFLMLVKIGPLRELVIKSLDQVKMGKGPATVRTIAGTMSVILLSSLMSIVKIQNKGAKLGTMSPMDQVLWRTHLLEASLMGFTLFLGFLVDRIHHYLRKLMDIRSKLGASKEEFEKLEKEKQQLKEKQEKSSKEITIMQKEMSKLTEEVKKLKLESEEKNKKVETAEAHVVALQKQAAELLLEYDRLLEENQNLQT
;
A
#
# COMPACT_ATOMS: atom_id res chain seq x y z
N MET A 1 42.03 -34.42 3.72
CA MET A 1 40.90 -33.95 4.54
C MET A 1 41.06 -32.51 5.01
N ILE A 2 42.17 -32.15 5.67
CA ILE A 2 42.37 -30.83 6.27
C ILE A 2 42.23 -29.66 5.27
N GLN A 3 42.78 -29.76 4.05
CA GLN A 3 42.65 -28.71 3.02
C GLN A 3 41.20 -28.46 2.59
N LEU A 4 40.40 -29.54 2.46
CA LEU A 4 38.97 -29.43 2.12
C LEU A 4 38.17 -28.79 3.26
N LEU A 5 38.45 -29.18 4.51
CA LEU A 5 37.84 -28.56 5.69
C LEU A 5 38.19 -27.08 5.79
N PHE A 6 39.41 -26.68 5.44
CA PHE A 6 39.83 -25.28 5.41
C PHE A 6 39.10 -24.48 4.34
N LEU A 7 38.89 -25.07 3.15
CA LEU A 7 38.12 -24.45 2.08
C LEU A 7 36.65 -24.27 2.49
N VAL A 8 36.04 -25.28 3.09
CA VAL A 8 34.67 -25.21 3.61
C VAL A 8 34.55 -24.14 4.69
N LEU A 9 35.50 -24.11 5.65
CA LEU A 9 35.55 -23.09 6.69
C LEU A 9 35.69 -21.69 6.10
N PHE A 10 36.52 -21.53 5.06
CA PHE A 10 36.67 -20.25 4.37
C PHE A 10 35.37 -19.81 3.70
N VAL A 11 34.67 -20.71 3.02
CA VAL A 11 33.36 -20.43 2.42
C VAL A 11 32.33 -20.05 3.50
N GLU A 12 32.25 -20.80 4.59
CA GLU A 12 31.37 -20.50 5.72
C GLU A 12 31.71 -19.15 6.38
N ALA A 13 32.99 -18.84 6.54
CA ALA A 13 33.46 -17.56 7.08
C ALA A 13 33.10 -16.39 6.15
N VAL A 14 33.23 -16.56 4.83
CA VAL A 14 32.81 -15.55 3.84
C VAL A 14 31.30 -15.34 3.90
N VAL A 15 30.50 -16.41 4.02
CA VAL A 15 29.03 -16.31 4.16
C VAL A 15 28.65 -15.60 5.47
N ALA A 16 29.30 -15.95 6.58
CA ALA A 16 29.10 -15.29 7.86
C ALA A 16 29.51 -13.79 7.81
N PHE A 17 30.61 -13.48 7.14
CA PHE A 17 31.07 -12.12 6.93
C PHE A 17 30.09 -11.31 6.07
N LEU A 18 29.60 -11.87 4.96
CA LEU A 18 28.59 -11.24 4.11
C LEU A 18 27.28 -10.96 4.87
N MET A 19 26.94 -11.79 5.86
CA MET A 19 25.78 -11.54 6.73
C MET A 19 26.05 -10.44 7.78
N LEU A 20 27.29 -10.30 8.25
CA LEU A 20 27.68 -9.26 9.21
C LEU A 20 27.76 -7.88 8.54
N VAL A 21 28.22 -7.85 7.29
CA VAL A 21 28.30 -6.63 6.49
C VAL A 21 26.89 -6.08 6.30
N LYS A 22 26.63 -4.87 6.85
CA LYS A 22 25.33 -4.18 6.83
C LYS A 22 24.94 -3.64 5.45
N ILE A 23 25.24 -4.38 4.38
CA ILE A 23 24.87 -4.02 3.01
C ILE A 23 23.58 -4.78 2.69
N GLY A 24 22.45 -4.05 2.74
CA GLY A 24 21.11 -4.56 2.47
C GLY A 24 20.99 -5.51 1.27
N PRO A 25 21.53 -5.18 0.07
CA PRO A 25 21.39 -6.03 -1.11
C PRO A 25 22.20 -7.33 -1.05
N LEU A 26 23.37 -7.33 -0.39
CA LEU A 26 24.19 -8.55 -0.26
C LEU A 26 23.51 -9.58 0.65
N ARG A 27 22.87 -9.11 1.73
CA ARG A 27 22.11 -9.96 2.63
C ARG A 27 20.94 -10.65 1.91
N GLU A 28 20.27 -9.93 1.01
CA GLU A 28 19.19 -10.48 0.18
C GLU A 28 19.71 -11.52 -0.82
N LEU A 29 20.86 -11.26 -1.44
CA LEU A 29 21.54 -12.20 -2.34
C LEU A 29 21.92 -13.50 -1.62
N VAL A 30 22.55 -13.40 -0.44
CA VAL A 30 22.95 -14.55 0.39
C VAL A 30 21.74 -15.39 0.81
N ILE A 31 20.63 -14.73 1.17
CA ILE A 31 19.40 -15.43 1.54
C ILE A 31 18.80 -16.12 0.31
N LYS A 32 18.78 -15.50 -0.87
CA LYS A 32 18.25 -16.09 -2.10
C LYS A 32 19.09 -17.29 -2.55
N SER A 33 20.41 -17.21 -2.46
CA SER A 33 21.29 -18.36 -2.72
C SER A 33 21.07 -19.48 -1.70
N LEU A 34 20.90 -19.14 -0.42
CA LEU A 34 20.67 -20.13 0.63
C LEU A 34 19.26 -20.72 0.55
N ASP A 35 18.29 -19.97 0.03
CA ASP A 35 16.93 -20.45 -0.24
C ASP A 35 16.92 -21.43 -1.42
N GLN A 36 17.66 -21.16 -2.50
CA GLN A 36 17.78 -22.11 -3.61
C GLN A 36 18.37 -23.45 -3.14
N VAL A 37 19.38 -23.40 -2.26
CA VAL A 37 19.99 -24.60 -1.67
C VAL A 37 19.02 -25.31 -0.71
N LYS A 38 18.15 -24.57 0.00
CA LYS A 38 17.21 -25.13 1.00
C LYS A 38 15.80 -25.47 0.48
N MET A 39 15.34 -24.90 -0.64
CA MET A 39 14.02 -25.16 -1.25
C MET A 39 13.92 -26.51 -1.98
N GLY A 40 15.02 -27.26 -2.08
CA GLY A 40 14.96 -28.70 -2.34
C GLY A 40 14.38 -29.47 -1.13
N LYS A 41 14.76 -30.74 -0.96
CA LYS A 41 14.35 -31.62 0.18
C LYS A 41 14.92 -31.19 1.57
N GLY A 42 15.08 -29.89 1.80
CA GLY A 42 15.98 -29.27 2.78
C GLY A 42 15.70 -29.47 4.27
N PRO A 43 14.46 -29.44 4.80
CA PRO A 43 14.28 -29.47 6.26
C PRO A 43 14.62 -30.84 6.86
N ALA A 44 14.27 -31.92 6.16
CA ALA A 44 14.54 -33.27 6.64
C ALA A 44 15.99 -33.67 6.41
N THR A 45 16.56 -33.32 5.24
CA THR A 45 17.93 -33.67 4.87
C THR A 45 18.97 -32.89 5.67
N VAL A 46 18.77 -31.59 5.94
CA VAL A 46 19.71 -30.81 6.77
C VAL A 46 19.72 -31.33 8.22
N ARG A 47 18.55 -31.75 8.74
CA ARG A 47 18.43 -32.30 10.10
C ARG A 47 19.07 -33.68 10.24
N THR A 48 19.00 -34.51 9.19
CA THR A 48 19.71 -35.80 9.16
C THR A 48 21.20 -35.63 8.95
N ILE A 49 21.64 -34.72 8.07
CA ILE A 49 23.06 -34.39 7.87
C ILE A 49 23.69 -33.85 9.16
N ALA A 50 23.03 -32.92 9.85
CA ALA A 50 23.52 -32.44 11.15
C ALA A 50 23.60 -33.56 12.19
N GLY A 51 22.63 -34.48 12.20
CA GLY A 51 22.63 -35.67 13.05
C GLY A 51 23.79 -36.61 12.75
N THR A 52 24.01 -36.96 11.48
CA THR A 52 25.11 -37.86 11.08
C THR A 52 26.46 -37.24 11.37
N MET A 53 26.66 -35.96 11.08
CA MET A 53 27.91 -35.27 11.37
C MET A 53 28.17 -35.12 12.87
N SER A 54 27.14 -34.92 13.69
CA SER A 54 27.26 -34.90 15.16
C SER A 54 27.68 -36.26 15.73
N VAL A 55 27.15 -37.36 15.17
CA VAL A 55 27.56 -38.73 15.54
C VAL A 55 29.02 -38.99 15.13
N ILE A 56 29.43 -38.55 13.94
CA ILE A 56 30.81 -38.70 13.48
C ILE A 56 31.78 -37.90 14.36
N LEU A 57 31.41 -36.69 14.78
CA LEU A 57 32.18 -35.90 15.75
C LEU A 57 32.32 -36.63 17.08
N LEU A 58 31.23 -37.17 17.63
CA LEU A 58 31.26 -37.88 18.90
C LEU A 58 32.15 -39.13 18.82
N SER A 59 32.13 -39.84 17.69
CA SER A 59 33.01 -40.96 17.40
C SER A 59 34.50 -40.55 17.34
N SER A 60 34.79 -39.40 16.73
CA SER A 60 36.16 -38.85 16.66
C SER A 60 36.69 -38.44 18.05
N LEU A 61 35.84 -37.82 18.88
CA LEU A 61 36.17 -37.46 20.27
C LEU A 61 36.41 -38.69 21.14
N MET A 62 35.59 -39.73 20.99
CA MET A 62 35.78 -41.01 21.68
C MET A 62 37.08 -41.70 21.28
N SER A 63 37.50 -41.57 20.02
CA SER A 63 38.77 -42.13 19.52
C SER A 63 39.97 -41.40 20.11
N ILE A 64 39.89 -40.07 20.23
CA ILE A 64 40.86 -39.23 20.94
C ILE A 64 40.92 -39.65 22.42
N VAL A 65 39.80 -39.72 23.14
CA VAL A 65 39.80 -40.16 24.56
C VAL A 65 40.38 -41.58 24.72
N LYS A 66 40.12 -42.50 23.79
CA LYS A 66 40.69 -43.85 23.80
C LYS A 66 42.20 -43.87 23.57
N ILE A 67 42.74 -43.04 22.68
CA ILE A 67 44.19 -42.96 22.43
C ILE A 67 44.90 -42.33 23.64
N GLN A 68 44.29 -41.34 24.31
CA GLN A 68 44.83 -40.76 25.54
C GLN A 68 44.84 -41.77 26.69
N ASN A 69 43.74 -42.51 26.86
CA ASN A 69 43.63 -43.55 27.88
C ASN A 69 44.56 -44.75 27.60
N LYS A 70 44.88 -45.06 26.34
CA LYS A 70 45.89 -46.06 25.99
C LYS A 70 47.30 -45.54 26.29
N GLY A 71 47.62 -44.30 25.93
CA GLY A 71 48.91 -43.68 26.25
C GLY A 71 49.16 -43.53 27.74
N ALA A 72 48.13 -43.19 28.52
CA ALA A 72 48.19 -43.12 29.99
C ALA A 72 48.38 -44.49 30.66
N LYS A 73 47.93 -45.58 30.03
CA LYS A 73 48.06 -46.95 30.54
C LYS A 73 49.35 -47.66 30.10
N LEU A 74 49.96 -47.26 28.99
CA LEU A 74 51.14 -47.94 28.40
C LEU A 74 52.48 -47.20 28.63
N GLY A 75 52.48 -45.98 29.18
CA GLY A 75 53.69 -45.29 29.67
C GLY A 75 54.78 -44.96 28.62
N THR A 76 54.63 -45.41 27.38
CA THR A 76 55.56 -45.17 26.27
C THR A 76 54.75 -44.77 25.04
N MET A 77 54.68 -43.46 24.77
CA MET A 77 54.07 -42.99 23.53
C MET A 77 55.09 -43.17 22.39
N SER A 78 54.74 -44.02 21.43
CA SER A 78 55.49 -44.15 20.17
C SER A 78 55.47 -42.79 19.44
N PRO A 79 56.59 -42.34 18.84
CA PRO A 79 56.63 -41.09 18.06
C PRO A 79 55.61 -41.05 16.91
N MET A 80 55.15 -42.21 16.44
CA MET A 80 54.06 -42.34 15.46
C MET A 80 52.69 -41.96 16.04
N ASP A 81 52.43 -42.34 17.29
CA ASP A 81 51.16 -42.04 17.98
C ASP A 81 51.03 -40.56 18.32
N GLN A 82 52.16 -39.86 18.53
CA GLN A 82 52.17 -38.43 18.80
C GLN A 82 51.79 -37.59 17.57
N VAL A 83 52.23 -38.00 16.38
CA VAL A 83 51.84 -37.34 15.11
C VAL A 83 50.38 -37.65 14.78
N LEU A 84 49.97 -38.91 14.92
CA LEU A 84 48.60 -39.34 14.68
C LEU A 84 47.59 -38.64 15.61
N TRP A 85 47.95 -38.44 16.88
CA TRP A 85 47.16 -37.68 17.84
C TRP A 85 46.93 -36.24 17.42
N ARG A 86 48.00 -35.52 17.04
CA ARG A 86 47.91 -34.10 16.65
C ARG A 86 47.05 -33.92 15.41
N THR A 87 47.17 -34.82 14.43
CA THR A 87 46.40 -34.77 13.19
C THR A 87 44.91 -35.07 13.43
N HIS A 88 44.57 -36.12 14.18
CA HIS A 88 43.18 -36.43 14.50
C HIS A 88 42.53 -35.39 15.43
N LEU A 89 43.30 -34.82 16.36
CA LEU A 89 42.83 -33.73 17.22
C LEU A 89 42.53 -32.46 16.40
N LEU A 90 43.43 -32.12 15.48
CA LEU A 90 43.25 -30.98 14.57
C LEU A 90 42.06 -31.20 13.64
N GLU A 91 41.90 -32.41 13.09
CA GLU A 91 40.79 -32.74 12.19
C GLU A 91 39.44 -32.73 12.93
N ALA A 92 39.37 -33.30 14.14
CA ALA A 92 38.15 -33.32 14.95
C ALA A 92 37.73 -31.91 15.41
N SER A 93 38.69 -31.09 15.85
CA SER A 93 38.40 -29.69 16.23
C SER A 93 37.91 -28.88 15.03
N LEU A 94 38.55 -29.03 13.86
CA LEU A 94 38.18 -28.32 12.63
C LEU A 94 36.80 -28.74 12.13
N MET A 95 36.49 -30.03 12.15
CA MET A 95 35.16 -30.56 11.81
C MET A 95 34.09 -30.06 12.79
N GLY A 96 34.44 -29.93 14.08
CA GLY A 96 33.58 -29.33 15.10
C GLY A 96 33.26 -27.87 14.80
N PHE A 97 34.29 -27.09 14.42
CA PHE A 97 34.12 -25.68 14.04
C PHE A 97 33.25 -25.50 12.80
N THR A 98 33.46 -26.27 11.73
CA THR A 98 32.63 -26.19 10.53
C THR A 98 31.17 -26.52 10.82
N LEU A 99 30.91 -27.51 11.69
CA LEU A 99 29.55 -27.86 12.05
C LEU A 99 28.88 -26.80 12.91
N PHE A 100 29.62 -26.19 13.82
CA PHE A 100 29.14 -25.08 14.62
C PHE A 100 28.84 -23.84 13.76
N LEU A 101 29.74 -23.50 12.83
CA LEU A 101 29.55 -22.41 11.86
C LEU A 101 28.36 -22.65 10.95
N GLY A 102 28.24 -23.85 10.36
CA GLY A 102 27.07 -24.23 9.56
C GLY A 102 25.76 -24.12 10.34
N PHE A 103 25.73 -24.53 11.61
CA PHE A 103 24.57 -24.37 12.49
C PHE A 103 24.25 -22.90 12.80
N LEU A 104 25.27 -22.08 13.06
CA LEU A 104 25.08 -20.63 13.25
C LEU A 104 24.51 -19.98 12.00
N VAL A 105 25.02 -20.32 10.81
CA VAL A 105 24.49 -19.84 9.53
C VAL A 105 23.03 -20.28 9.33
N ASP A 106 22.69 -21.52 9.67
CA ASP A 106 21.31 -22.02 9.62
C ASP A 106 20.35 -21.23 10.52
N ARG A 107 20.77 -21.02 11.79
CA ARG A 107 20.00 -20.26 12.77
C ARG A 107 19.86 -18.80 12.36
N ILE A 108 20.93 -18.16 11.90
CA ILE A 108 20.91 -16.79 11.42
C ILE A 108 19.97 -16.69 10.20
N HIS A 109 20.07 -17.59 9.22
CA HIS A 109 19.16 -17.63 8.07
C HIS A 109 17.68 -17.65 8.46
N HIS A 110 17.31 -18.41 9.50
CA HIS A 110 15.94 -18.43 10.00
C HIS A 110 15.48 -17.06 10.54
N TYR A 111 16.32 -16.39 11.34
CA TYR A 111 16.03 -15.03 11.81
C TYR A 111 16.00 -14.03 10.66
N LEU A 112 16.89 -14.19 9.68
CA LEU A 112 16.96 -13.34 8.50
C LEU A 112 15.69 -13.43 7.66
N ARG A 113 15.17 -14.64 7.44
CA ARG A 113 13.90 -14.87 6.73
C ARG A 113 12.73 -14.19 7.44
N LYS A 114 12.63 -14.32 8.77
CA LYS A 114 11.60 -13.62 9.55
C LYS A 114 11.70 -12.10 9.42
N LEU A 115 12.91 -11.54 9.49
CA LEU A 115 13.11 -10.10 9.31
C LEU A 115 12.75 -9.62 7.90
N MET A 116 12.99 -10.44 6.88
CA MET A 116 12.60 -10.12 5.51
C MET A 116 11.09 -10.21 5.30
N ASP A 117 10.41 -11.22 5.83
CA ASP A 117 8.95 -11.34 5.78
C ASP A 117 8.26 -10.14 6.45
N ILE A 118 8.82 -9.66 7.57
CA ILE A 118 8.35 -8.42 8.20
C ILE A 118 8.60 -7.21 7.30
N ARG A 119 9.78 -7.12 6.66
CA ARG A 119 10.12 -6.02 5.75
C ARG A 119 9.29 -6.04 4.47
N SER A 120 8.98 -7.20 3.89
CA SER A 120 8.16 -7.32 2.68
C SER A 120 6.71 -6.93 2.98
N LYS A 121 6.16 -7.33 4.12
CA LYS A 121 4.85 -6.88 4.61
C LYS A 121 4.81 -5.37 4.83
N LEU A 122 5.86 -4.81 5.41
CA LEU A 122 6.01 -3.35 5.56
C LEU A 122 6.14 -2.63 4.21
N GLY A 123 6.83 -3.23 3.24
CA GLY A 123 6.97 -2.73 1.88
C GLY A 123 5.62 -2.68 1.15
N ALA A 124 4.85 -3.77 1.20
CA ALA A 124 3.49 -3.82 0.65
C ALA A 124 2.57 -2.79 1.32
N SER A 125 2.62 -2.69 2.64
CA SER A 125 1.86 -1.68 3.38
C SER A 125 2.28 -0.25 3.01
N LYS A 126 3.56 0.00 2.75
CA LYS A 126 4.06 1.31 2.30
C LYS A 126 3.60 1.65 0.88
N GLU A 127 3.61 0.69 -0.04
CA GLU A 127 3.09 0.87 -1.39
C GLU A 127 1.58 1.12 -1.39
N GLU A 128 0.82 0.40 -0.55
CA GLU A 128 -0.60 0.64 -0.34
C GLU A 128 -0.85 2.03 0.25
N PHE A 129 -0.04 2.45 1.22
CA PHE A 129 -0.13 3.79 1.81
C PHE A 129 0.17 4.88 0.78
N GLU A 130 1.17 4.68 -0.08
CA GLU A 130 1.50 5.63 -1.15
C GLU A 130 0.39 5.73 -2.20
N LYS A 131 -0.26 4.60 -2.55
CA LYS A 131 -1.44 4.60 -3.43
C LYS A 131 -2.61 5.33 -2.78
N LEU A 132 -2.88 5.05 -1.50
CA LEU A 132 -3.95 5.68 -0.73
C LEU A 132 -3.72 7.20 -0.58
N GLU A 133 -2.48 7.61 -0.39
CA GLU A 133 -2.09 9.02 -0.30
C GLU A 133 -2.30 9.76 -1.63
N LYS A 134 -1.92 9.14 -2.76
CA LYS A 134 -2.20 9.67 -4.10
C LYS A 134 -3.71 9.79 -4.35
N GLU A 135 -4.49 8.78 -3.98
CA GLU A 135 -5.95 8.80 -4.13
C GLU A 135 -6.61 9.89 -3.26
N LYS A 136 -6.17 10.02 -2.00
CA LYS A 136 -6.65 11.08 -1.10
C LYS A 136 -6.35 12.47 -1.65
N GLN A 137 -5.19 12.68 -2.27
CA GLN A 137 -4.83 13.95 -2.88
C GLN A 137 -5.70 14.27 -4.10
N GLN A 138 -5.95 13.29 -4.97
CA GLN A 138 -6.86 13.44 -6.10
C GLN A 138 -8.30 13.74 -5.66
N LEU A 139 -8.78 13.08 -4.61
CA LEU A 139 -10.09 13.36 -4.01
C LEU A 139 -10.17 14.79 -3.48
N LYS A 140 -9.12 15.26 -2.80
CA LYS A 140 -9.05 16.64 -2.29
C LYS A 140 -9.10 17.67 -3.41
N GLU A 141 -8.38 17.44 -4.51
CA GLU A 141 -8.42 18.31 -5.69
C GLU A 141 -9.79 18.32 -6.38
N LYS A 142 -10.42 17.14 -6.53
CA LYS A 142 -11.79 17.03 -7.08
C LYS A 142 -12.80 17.75 -6.19
N GLN A 143 -12.68 17.61 -4.87
CA GLN A 143 -13.54 18.29 -3.92
C GLN A 143 -13.37 19.81 -3.97
N GLU A 144 -12.15 20.32 -4.15
CA GLU A 144 -11.90 21.75 -4.30
C GLU A 144 -12.43 22.31 -5.63
N LYS A 145 -12.36 21.54 -6.72
CA LYS A 145 -13.00 21.93 -7.98
C LYS A 145 -14.52 21.96 -7.85
N SER A 146 -15.11 20.93 -7.27
CA SER A 146 -16.55 20.85 -7.05
C SER A 146 -17.04 21.95 -6.10
N SER A 147 -16.29 22.28 -5.04
CA SER A 147 -16.65 23.39 -4.15
C SER A 147 -16.62 24.74 -4.87
N LYS A 148 -15.62 24.98 -5.74
CA LYS A 148 -15.58 26.17 -6.59
C LYS A 148 -16.79 26.23 -7.52
N GLU A 149 -17.12 25.14 -8.19
CA GLU A 149 -18.32 25.06 -9.06
C GLU A 149 -19.61 25.33 -8.28
N ILE A 150 -19.78 24.75 -7.09
CA ILE A 150 -20.94 25.01 -6.22
C ILE A 150 -21.03 26.49 -5.85
N THR A 151 -19.92 27.15 -5.51
CA THR A 151 -19.95 28.58 -5.19
C THR A 151 -20.29 29.46 -6.41
N ILE A 152 -19.90 29.06 -7.61
CA ILE A 152 -20.26 29.75 -8.86
C ILE A 152 -21.75 29.56 -9.13
N MET A 153 -22.25 28.32 -9.07
CA MET A 153 -23.68 28.03 -9.24
C MET A 153 -24.53 28.76 -8.21
N GLN A 154 -24.08 28.88 -6.97
CA GLN A 154 -24.79 29.61 -5.93
C GLN A 154 -24.91 31.11 -6.25
N LYS A 155 -23.85 31.72 -6.82
CA LYS A 155 -23.88 33.12 -7.28
C LYS A 155 -24.80 33.32 -8.49
N GLU A 156 -24.79 32.38 -9.43
CA GLU A 156 -25.70 32.40 -10.57
C GLU A 156 -27.16 32.26 -10.11
N MET A 157 -27.42 31.35 -9.16
CA MET A 157 -28.74 31.19 -8.55
C MET A 157 -29.21 32.46 -7.83
N SER A 158 -28.35 33.16 -7.10
CA SER A 158 -28.73 34.44 -6.46
C SER A 158 -29.07 35.50 -7.51
N LYS A 159 -28.25 35.61 -8.57
CA LYS A 159 -28.48 36.57 -9.66
C LYS A 159 -29.80 36.28 -10.39
N LEU A 160 -30.04 35.01 -10.73
CA LEU A 160 -31.27 34.59 -11.41
C LEU A 160 -32.50 34.83 -10.51
N THR A 161 -32.37 34.60 -9.20
CA THR A 161 -33.45 34.87 -8.24
C THR A 161 -33.79 36.37 -8.15
N GLU A 162 -32.78 37.26 -8.22
CA GLU A 162 -32.99 38.70 -8.30
C GLU A 162 -33.67 39.13 -9.60
N GLU A 163 -33.23 38.59 -10.74
CA GLU A 163 -33.85 38.85 -12.05
C GLU A 163 -35.31 38.38 -12.10
N VAL A 164 -35.61 37.19 -11.55
CA VAL A 164 -36.99 36.68 -11.43
C VAL A 164 -37.84 37.58 -10.55
N LYS A 165 -37.32 38.09 -9.42
CA LYS A 165 -38.05 39.05 -8.58
C LYS A 165 -38.34 40.35 -9.32
N LYS A 166 -37.36 40.88 -10.06
CA LYS A 166 -37.52 42.11 -10.84
C LYS A 166 -38.58 41.93 -11.94
N LEU A 167 -38.52 40.83 -12.70
CA LEU A 167 -39.50 40.51 -13.73
C LEU A 167 -40.90 40.31 -13.16
N LYS A 168 -41.02 39.71 -11.97
CA LYS A 168 -42.31 39.56 -11.28
C LYS A 168 -42.92 40.91 -10.94
N LEU A 169 -42.14 41.84 -10.40
CA LEU A 169 -42.60 43.21 -10.11
C LEU A 169 -43.02 43.95 -11.39
N GLU A 170 -42.23 43.84 -12.47
CA GLU A 170 -42.57 44.44 -13.77
C GLU A 170 -43.87 43.84 -14.35
N SER A 171 -44.06 42.54 -14.20
CA SER A 171 -45.29 41.85 -14.62
C SER A 171 -46.51 42.32 -13.81
N GLU A 172 -46.39 42.45 -12.49
CA GLU A 172 -47.47 42.96 -11.64
C GLU A 172 -47.83 44.41 -11.98
N GLU A 173 -46.84 45.26 -12.29
CA GLU A 173 -47.07 46.63 -12.74
C GLU A 173 -47.78 46.67 -14.10
N LYS A 174 -47.33 45.87 -15.06
CA LYS A 174 -48.01 45.75 -16.36
C LYS A 174 -49.43 45.21 -16.22
N ASN A 175 -49.66 44.25 -15.32
CA ASN A 175 -51.01 43.71 -15.07
C ASN A 175 -51.95 44.80 -14.56
N LYS A 176 -51.52 45.62 -13.59
CA LYS A 176 -52.31 46.77 -13.12
C LYS A 176 -52.60 47.77 -14.23
N LYS A 177 -51.62 48.05 -15.10
CA LYS A 177 -51.82 48.92 -16.27
C LYS A 177 -52.85 48.34 -17.24
N VAL A 178 -52.80 47.03 -17.50
CA VAL A 178 -53.80 46.33 -18.32
C VAL A 178 -55.18 46.42 -17.68
N GLU A 179 -55.32 46.12 -16.38
CA GLU A 179 -56.60 46.25 -15.66
C GLU A 179 -57.18 47.67 -15.75
N THR A 180 -56.36 48.71 -15.59
CA THR A 180 -56.82 50.09 -15.75
C THR A 180 -57.25 50.38 -17.18
N ALA A 181 -56.50 49.91 -18.18
CA ALA A 181 -56.83 50.10 -19.59
C ALA A 181 -58.12 49.36 -19.97
N GLU A 182 -58.32 48.13 -19.48
CA GLU A 182 -59.56 47.37 -19.64
C GLU A 182 -60.74 48.11 -19.02
N ALA A 183 -60.60 48.64 -17.80
CA ALA A 183 -61.64 49.45 -17.17
C ALA A 183 -61.98 50.71 -17.99
N HIS A 184 -60.97 51.37 -18.58
CA HIS A 184 -61.18 52.50 -19.49
C HIS A 184 -61.90 52.08 -20.79
N VAL A 185 -61.55 50.94 -21.38
CA VAL A 185 -62.23 50.40 -22.57
C VAL A 185 -63.69 50.08 -22.26
N VAL A 186 -63.97 49.45 -21.12
CA VAL A 186 -65.35 49.15 -20.69
C VAL A 186 -66.15 50.44 -20.45
N ALA A 187 -65.54 51.44 -19.82
CA ALA A 187 -66.17 52.75 -19.63
C ALA A 187 -66.49 53.44 -20.97
N LEU A 188 -65.54 53.42 -21.92
CA LEU A 188 -65.74 53.96 -23.27
C LEU A 188 -66.80 53.19 -24.05
N GLN A 189 -66.82 51.86 -23.97
CA GLN A 189 -67.88 51.04 -24.57
C GLN A 189 -69.26 51.38 -24.00
N LYS A 190 -69.36 51.58 -22.68
CA LYS A 190 -70.62 52.00 -22.03
C LYS A 190 -71.05 53.39 -22.50
N GLN A 191 -70.12 54.35 -22.56
CA GLN A 191 -70.40 55.69 -23.04
C GLN A 191 -70.83 55.70 -24.51
N ALA A 192 -70.18 54.89 -25.35
CA ALA A 192 -70.56 54.72 -26.75
C ALA A 192 -71.96 54.08 -26.90
N ALA A 193 -72.28 53.08 -26.09
CA ALA A 193 -73.62 52.47 -26.07
C ALA A 193 -74.71 53.46 -25.64
N GLU A 194 -74.42 54.32 -24.66
CA GLU A 194 -75.33 55.36 -24.18
C GLU A 194 -75.56 56.46 -25.24
N LEU A 195 -74.49 56.90 -25.91
CA LEU A 195 -74.56 57.80 -27.07
C LEU A 195 -75.37 57.20 -28.23
N LEU A 196 -75.24 55.90 -28.47
CA LEU A 196 -75.98 55.20 -29.53
C LEU A 196 -77.48 55.15 -29.20
N LEU A 197 -77.84 54.87 -27.95
CA LEU A 197 -79.23 54.94 -27.49
C LEU A 197 -79.81 56.36 -27.58
N GLU A 198 -79.01 57.39 -27.25
CA GLU A 198 -79.43 58.78 -27.35
C GLU A 198 -79.60 59.22 -28.82
N TYR A 199 -78.74 58.73 -29.71
CA TYR A 199 -78.87 58.90 -31.15
C TYR A 199 -80.16 58.25 -31.68
N ASP A 200 -80.44 57.00 -31.30
CA ASP A 200 -81.68 56.30 -31.69
C ASP A 200 -82.93 57.07 -31.21
N ARG A 201 -82.91 57.58 -29.97
CA ARG A 201 -84.01 58.40 -29.41
C ARG A 201 -84.21 59.70 -30.19
N LEU A 202 -83.12 60.41 -30.54
CA LEU A 202 -83.19 61.65 -31.32
C LEU A 202 -83.65 61.39 -32.77
N LEU A 203 -83.35 60.20 -33.31
CA LEU A 203 -83.82 59.79 -34.62
C LEU A 203 -85.34 59.52 -34.60
N GLU A 204 -85.86 58.87 -33.56
CA GLU A 204 -87.30 58.72 -33.32
C GLU A 204 -88.01 60.07 -33.12
N GLU A 205 -87.46 60.98 -32.32
CA GLU A 205 -88.03 62.33 -32.13
C GLU A 205 -88.06 63.12 -33.45
N ASN A 206 -87.01 63.05 -34.27
CA ASN A 206 -87.01 63.68 -35.59
C ASN A 206 -88.07 63.09 -36.54
N GLN A 207 -88.27 61.77 -36.52
CA GLN A 207 -89.32 61.14 -37.31
C GLN A 207 -90.71 61.59 -36.88
N ASN A 208 -90.97 61.69 -35.57
CA ASN A 208 -92.25 62.18 -35.05
C ASN A 208 -92.54 63.65 -35.41
N LEU A 209 -91.50 64.49 -35.55
CA LEU A 209 -91.64 65.90 -35.95
C LEU A 209 -91.90 66.10 -37.45
N GLN A 210 -91.70 65.08 -38.29
CA GLN A 210 -91.95 65.13 -39.74
C GLN A 210 -93.35 64.64 -40.15
N THR A 211 -94.17 64.18 -39.21
CA THR A 211 -95.60 63.82 -39.36
C THR A 211 -96.52 64.89 -38.83
#